data_AF-A0A3N5GJT6-F1
#
_entry.id   AF-A0A3N5GJT6-F1
#
_cell.length_a   1.000
_cell.length_b   1.000
_cell.length_c   1.000
_cell.angle_alpha   90.00
_cell.angle_beta   90.00
_cell.angle_gamma   90.00
#
_symmetry.space_group_name_H-M   'P 1'
#
loop_
_entity.id
_entity.type
_entity.pdbx_description
1 polymer ?
#
loop_
_entity_poly.entity_id
_entity_poly.type
_entity_poly.pdbx_seq_one_letter_code
_entity_poly.pdbx_strand_id
1 'polypeptide(L)' 'MDDHVLLTPGPLTTSDATRSAMSRDWGSWDRAFNDLTASVCRDLSDIVHAGESHACVPLQGSGTFAVEAALGTLVPR' A
#
# COMPACT_ATOMS: atom_id res chain seq x y z
N MET A 1 22.81 14.54 9.23
CA MET A 1 23.62 13.68 8.34
C MET A 1 23.07 13.96 6.96
N ASP A 2 23.91 14.40 6.01
CA ASP A 2 23.46 14.63 4.62
C ASP A 2 22.98 13.30 4.05
N ASP A 3 21.68 13.05 4.17
CA ASP A 3 21.08 11.80 3.78
C ASP A 3 20.91 11.83 2.26
N HIS A 4 21.53 10.86 1.57
CA HIS A 4 21.46 10.78 0.11
C HIS A 4 20.00 10.66 -0.33
N VAL A 5 19.54 11.61 -1.15
CA VAL A 5 18.19 11.56 -1.73
C VAL A 5 18.18 10.58 -2.90
N LEU A 6 17.28 9.60 -2.86
CA LEU A 6 17.02 8.65 -3.94
C LEU A 6 16.01 9.27 -4.91
N LEU A 7 16.48 9.59 -6.12
CA LEU A 7 15.67 10.10 -7.24
C LEU A 7 15.29 9.02 -8.25
N THR A 8 15.32 7.76 -7.82
CA THR A 8 14.86 6.61 -8.59
C THR A 8 13.32 6.56 -8.63
N PRO A 9 12.71 5.98 -9.68
CA PRO A 9 11.25 5.84 -9.77
C PRO A 9 10.66 4.88 -8.73
N GLY A 10 11.51 4.07 -8.07
CA GLY A 10 11.14 3.21 -6.95
C GLY A 10 12.25 2.18 -6.62
N PRO A 11 12.56 1.91 -5.33
CA PRO A 11 12.15 2.68 -4.15
C PRO A 11 12.76 4.10 -4.17
N LEU A 12 12.20 5.03 -3.40
CA LEU A 12 12.61 6.44 -3.32
C LEU A 12 12.75 6.88 -1.85
N THR A 13 13.30 8.07 -1.62
CA THR A 13 13.42 8.64 -0.27
C THR A 13 12.03 8.94 0.30
N THR A 14 11.76 8.43 1.51
CA THR A 14 10.55 8.72 2.28
C THR A 14 10.80 9.79 3.33
N SER A 15 9.72 10.33 3.93
CA SER A 15 9.84 11.27 5.05
C SER A 15 10.44 10.62 6.29
N ASP A 16 11.07 11.42 7.16
CA ASP A 16 11.61 10.94 8.45
C ASP A 16 10.52 10.25 9.29
N ALA A 17 9.30 10.78 9.31
CA ALA A 17 8.18 10.19 10.03
C ALA A 17 7.85 8.78 9.52
N THR A 18 7.82 8.57 8.20
CA THR A 18 7.62 7.25 7.59
C THR A 18 8.75 6.29 7.95
N ARG A 19 10.00 6.76 7.87
CA ARG A 19 11.18 5.94 8.20
C ARG A 19 11.18 5.50 9.67
N SER A 20 10.85 6.41 10.60
CA SER A 20 10.76 6.09 12.03
C SER A 20 9.62 5.12 12.35
N ALA A 21 8.49 5.19 11.63
CA ALA A 21 7.39 4.25 11.80
C ALA A 21 7.76 2.80 11.47
N MET A 22 8.72 2.58 10.55
CA MET A 22 9.22 1.25 10.18
C MET A 22 10.01 0.56 11.30
N SER A 23 10.49 1.30 12.31
CA SER A 23 11.23 0.73 13.45
C SER A 23 10.34 0.02 14.48
N ARG A 24 9.05 -0.19 14.15
CA ARG A 24 8.08 -0.87 15.00
C ARG A 24 7.56 -2.12 14.29
N ASP A 25 7.64 -3.25 14.96
CA ASP A 25 7.02 -4.49 14.52
C ASP A 25 5.52 -4.51 14.80
N TRP A 26 4.78 -5.20 13.94
CA TRP A 26 3.33 -5.36 14.02
C TRP A 26 2.96 -6.82 13.83
N GLY A 27 2.13 -7.37 14.74
CA GLY A 27 1.49 -8.65 14.50
C GLY A 27 0.34 -8.49 13.52
N SER A 28 0.27 -9.35 12.50
CA SER A 28 -0.79 -9.29 11.47
C SER A 28 -2.21 -9.51 12.03
N TRP A 29 -2.32 -10.06 13.24
CA TRP A 29 -3.58 -10.30 13.94
C TRP A 29 -3.89 -9.22 14.98
N ASP A 30 -2.97 -8.30 15.20
CA ASP A 30 -3.14 -7.23 16.19
C ASP A 30 -4.22 -6.27 15.71
N ARG A 31 -5.10 -5.86 16.63
CA ARG A 31 -6.13 -4.85 16.35
C ARG A 31 -5.54 -3.62 15.67
N ALA A 32 -4.40 -3.15 16.16
CA ALA A 32 -3.79 -1.93 15.66
C ALA A 32 -3.25 -2.09 14.22
N PHE A 33 -2.81 -3.29 13.81
CA PHE A 33 -2.45 -3.58 12.41
C PHE A 33 -3.69 -3.61 11.51
N ASN A 34 -4.77 -4.21 11.98
CA ASN A 34 -6.04 -4.25 11.26
C ASN A 34 -6.63 -2.85 11.07
N ASP A 35 -6.59 -2.02 12.12
CA ASP A 35 -7.08 -0.63 12.08
C ASP A 35 -6.26 0.22 11.10
N LEU A 36 -4.93 0.05 11.09
CA LEU A 36 -4.03 0.69 10.13
C LEU A 36 -4.31 0.25 8.69
N THR A 37 -4.47 -1.06 8.47
CA THR A 37 -4.79 -1.59 7.13
C THR A 37 -6.12 -1.02 6.63
N ALA A 38 -7.13 -0.99 7.50
CA ALA A 38 -8.43 -0.42 7.17
C ALA A 38 -8.36 1.09 6.90
N SER A 39 -7.53 1.86 7.61
CA SER A 39 -7.35 3.29 7.33
C SER A 39 -6.70 3.51 5.98
N VAL A 40 -5.63 2.79 5.65
CA VAL A 40 -4.97 2.87 4.34
C VAL A 40 -5.96 2.60 3.21
N CYS A 41 -6.80 1.57 3.33
CA CYS A 41 -7.84 1.27 2.34
C CYS A 41 -8.85 2.40 2.18
N ARG A 42 -9.31 3.02 3.28
CA ARG A 42 -10.24 4.17 3.23
C ARG A 42 -9.59 5.37 2.57
N ASP A 43 -8.39 5.74 3.02
CA ASP A 43 -7.66 6.91 2.52
C ASP A 43 -7.40 6.78 1.01
N LEU A 44 -7.00 5.60 0.54
CA LEU A 44 -6.81 5.33 -0.89
C LEU A 44 -8.11 5.43 -1.70
N SER A 45 -9.21 4.89 -1.18
CA SER A 45 -10.53 5.01 -1.81
C SER A 45 -10.97 6.48 -1.92
N ASP A 46 -10.70 7.28 -0.89
CA ASP A 46 -11.04 8.70 -0.87
C ASP A 46 -10.19 9.50 -1.86
N ILE A 47 -8.88 9.20 -1.96
CA ILE A 47 -7.94 9.82 -2.93
C ILE A 47 -8.41 9.63 -4.37
N VAL A 48 -8.93 8.44 -4.70
CA VAL A 48 -9.41 8.13 -6.07
C VAL A 48 -10.90 8.42 -6.27
N HIS A 49 -11.58 8.98 -5.27
CA HIS A 49 -13.00 9.27 -5.28
C HIS A 49 -13.88 8.05 -5.63
N ALA A 50 -13.56 6.90 -5.06
CA ALA A 50 -14.20 5.61 -5.34
C ALA A 50 -15.71 5.55 -5.01
N GLY A 51 -16.16 6.31 -4.01
CA GLY A 51 -17.50 6.17 -3.45
C GLY A 51 -17.77 4.76 -2.94
N GLU A 52 -19.03 4.30 -3.03
CA GLU A 52 -19.44 2.96 -2.55
C GLU A 52 -19.34 1.86 -3.61
N SER A 53 -18.93 2.20 -4.83
CA SER A 53 -18.93 1.25 -5.96
C SER A 53 -17.67 0.40 -6.04
N HIS A 54 -16.60 0.77 -5.35
CA HIS A 54 -15.31 0.07 -5.36
C HIS A 54 -14.85 -0.25 -3.94
N ALA A 55 -14.02 -1.29 -3.83
CA ALA A 55 -13.30 -1.62 -2.60
C ALA A 55 -11.79 -1.57 -2.85
N CYS A 56 -11.03 -1.14 -1.84
CA CYS A 56 -9.57 -1.22 -1.85
C CYS A 56 -9.13 -2.54 -1.20
N VAL A 57 -8.35 -3.35 -1.92
CA VAL A 57 -7.80 -4.61 -1.42
C VAL A 57 -6.28 -4.54 -1.45
N PRO A 58 -5.60 -4.58 -0.28
CA PRO A 58 -4.14 -4.66 -0.23
C PRO A 58 -3.67 -6.00 -0.81
N LEU A 59 -2.78 -5.94 -1.81
CA LEU A 59 -2.18 -7.13 -2.43
C LEU A 59 -0.69 -7.15 -2.17
N GLN A 60 -0.20 -8.29 -1.65
CA GLN A 60 1.23 -8.51 -1.45
C GLN A 60 1.89 -8.87 -2.78
N GLY A 61 2.96 -8.15 -3.12
CA GLY A 61 3.66 -8.31 -4.38
C GLY A 61 4.00 -6.97 -5.01
N SER A 62 4.41 -6.98 -6.27
CA SER A 62 4.66 -5.77 -7.06
C SER A 62 3.42 -5.36 -7.85
N GLY A 63 3.49 -4.21 -8.52
CA GLY A 63 2.46 -3.81 -9.49
C GLY A 63 2.23 -4.85 -10.59
N THR A 64 3.28 -5.54 -11.04
CA THR A 64 3.17 -6.64 -12.01
C THR A 64 2.32 -7.78 -11.46
N PHE A 65 2.48 -8.14 -10.19
CA PHE A 65 1.65 -9.18 -9.57
C PHE A 65 0.16 -8.79 -9.59
N ALA A 66 -0.16 -7.54 -9.28
CA ALA A 66 -1.55 -7.07 -9.32
C ALA A 66 -2.15 -7.11 -10.74
N VAL A 67 -1.36 -6.74 -11.76
CA VAL A 67 -1.79 -6.83 -13.17
C VAL A 67 -2.07 -8.28 -13.57
N GLU A 68 -1.17 -9.22 -13.26
CA GLU A 68 -1.37 -10.64 -13.55
C GLU A 68 -2.59 -11.22 -12.82
N ALA A 69 -2.80 -10.85 -11.56
CA ALA A 69 -3.98 -11.26 -10.80
C ALA A 69 -5.29 -10.77 -11.44
N ALA A 70 -5.32 -9.53 -11.93
CA ALA A 70 -6.46 -8.97 -12.63
C ALA A 70 -6.73 -9.70 -13.95
N LEU A 71 -5.69 -9.94 -14.76
CA LEU A 71 -5.81 -10.66 -16.03
C LEU A 71 -6.30 -12.09 -15.82
N GLY A 72 -5.70 -12.82 -14.87
CA GLY A 72 -6.07 -14.21 -14.57
C GLY A 72 -7.47 -14.40 -13.98
N THR A 73 -8.07 -13.34 -13.43
CA THR A 73 -9.39 -13.40 -12.78
C THR A 73 -10.51 -12.80 -13.63
N LEU A 74 -10.24 -11.70 -14.35
CA LEU A 74 -11.28 -10.89 -14.98
C LEU A 74 -11.36 -11.04 -16.51
N VAL A 75 -10.34 -11.62 -17.15
CA VAL A 75 -10.32 -11.80 -18.61
C VAL A 75 -10.84 -13.20 -18.97
N PRO A 76 -11.90 -13.32 -19.78
CA PRO A 76 -12.37 -14.61 -20.28
C PRO A 76 -11.31 -15.35 -21.10
N ARG A 77 -11.36 -16.68 -21.09
CA ARG A 77 -10.45 -17.54 -21.85
C ARG A 77 -10.82 -17.62 -23.32
#